data_AF-A0A127P533-F1
#
_entry.id   AF-A0A127P533-F1
#
_cell.length_a   1.000
_cell.length_b   1.000
_cell.length_c   1.000
_cell.angle_alpha   90.00
_cell.angle_beta   90.00
_cell.angle_gamma   90.00
#
_symmetry.space_group_name_H-M   'P 1'
#
loop_
_entity.id
_entity.type
_entity.pdbx_description
1 polymer ?
#
loop_
_entity_poly.entity_id
_entity_poly.type
_entity_poly.pdbx_seq_one_letter_code
_entity_poly.pdbx_strand_id
1 'polypeptide(L)'
;MNTPAVASTPNPVQTARVLLKELQEKFAVFRDYQPLAIGIDKQLIALSPELNRKTLRIALGMHTNSLRYLKGMEKATHRFDLEGNSTDEVTEVHRTHATETLRERFKKNAEQRKAQRAAEAAQEAAEKAARQHAEKLNQLTAKFSRNRG
;
A
#
# COMPACT_ATOMS: atom_id res chain seq x y z
N MET A 1 -8.60 31.22 -30.11
CA MET A 1 -9.40 30.05 -29.73
C MET A 1 -8.76 29.42 -28.50
N ASN A 2 -9.26 29.70 -27.30
CA ASN A 2 -8.73 29.12 -26.06
C ASN A 2 -9.39 27.77 -25.81
N THR A 3 -8.60 26.70 -25.86
CA THR A 3 -9.02 25.34 -25.52
C THR A 3 -9.22 25.25 -24.00
N PRO A 4 -10.39 24.82 -23.49
CA PRO A 4 -10.59 24.66 -22.06
C PRO A 4 -9.82 23.43 -21.57
N ALA A 5 -9.02 23.61 -20.52
CA ALA A 5 -8.31 22.54 -19.82
C ALA A 5 -9.33 21.57 -19.22
N VAL A 6 -9.17 20.28 -19.53
CA VAL A 6 -10.02 19.19 -19.04
C VAL A 6 -9.79 19.04 -17.53
N ALA A 7 -10.74 19.52 -16.73
CA ALA A 7 -10.75 19.28 -15.29
C ALA A 7 -10.86 17.77 -15.03
N SER A 8 -9.74 17.15 -14.66
CA SER A 8 -9.68 15.73 -14.34
C SER A 8 -10.35 15.49 -12.98
N THR A 9 -11.50 14.83 -12.96
CA THR A 9 -12.17 14.43 -11.72
C THR A 9 -11.19 13.59 -10.89
N PRO A 10 -10.89 13.96 -9.63
CA PRO A 10 -9.88 13.26 -8.84
C PRO A 10 -10.32 11.82 -8.55
N ASN A 11 -9.37 10.88 -8.68
CA ASN A 11 -9.61 9.48 -8.40
C ASN A 11 -10.09 9.32 -6.95
N PRO A 12 -11.16 8.55 -6.67
CA PRO A 12 -11.72 8.39 -5.32
C PRO A 12 -10.70 7.95 -4.27
N VAL A 13 -9.68 7.16 -4.66
CA VAL A 13 -8.60 6.74 -3.77
C VAL A 13 -7.64 7.89 -3.48
N GLN A 14 -7.36 8.77 -4.44
CA GLN A 14 -6.55 9.96 -4.21
C GLN A 14 -7.26 10.93 -3.28
N THR A 15 -8.55 11.17 -3.51
CA THR A 15 -9.38 12.00 -2.61
C THR A 15 -9.42 11.42 -1.20
N ALA A 16 -9.53 10.09 -1.06
CA ALA A 16 -9.48 9.42 0.24
C ALA A 16 -8.13 9.58 0.94
N ARG A 17 -7.01 9.59 0.20
CA ARG A 17 -5.68 9.86 0.76
C ARG A 17 -5.56 11.29 1.28
N VAL A 18 -6.05 12.26 0.52
CA VAL A 18 -6.05 13.67 0.93
C VAL A 18 -6.88 13.82 2.20
N LEU A 19 -8.10 13.27 2.21
CA LEU A 19 -8.96 13.27 3.39
C LEU A 19 -8.28 12.61 4.60
N LEU A 20 -7.63 11.45 4.43
CA LEU A 20 -6.93 10.79 5.52
C LEU A 20 -5.82 11.66 6.10
N LYS A 21 -5.09 12.40 5.25
CA LYS A 21 -4.06 13.34 5.71
C LYS A 21 -4.66 14.48 6.52
N GLU A 22 -5.77 15.07 6.07
CA GLU A 22 -6.47 16.11 6.83
C GLU A 22 -6.95 15.59 8.20
N LEU A 23 -7.47 14.36 8.26
CA LEU A 23 -7.86 13.73 9.52
C LEU A 23 -6.67 13.54 10.47
N GLN A 24 -5.49 13.18 9.94
CA GLN A 24 -4.26 13.05 10.73
C GLN A 24 -3.72 14.38 11.23
N GLU A 25 -3.92 15.47 10.49
CA GLU A 25 -3.54 16.81 10.93
C GLU A 25 -4.48 17.31 12.05
N LYS A 26 -5.78 17.00 11.94
CA LYS A 26 -6.80 17.47 12.89
C LYS A 26 -6.91 16.63 14.16
N PHE A 27 -6.74 15.32 14.08
CA PHE A 27 -7.03 14.39 15.18
C PHE A 27 -5.80 13.55 15.54
N ALA A 28 -5.39 13.63 16.81
CA ALA A 28 -4.24 12.88 17.33
C ALA A 28 -4.42 11.36 17.17
N VAL A 29 -5.63 10.85 17.39
CA VAL A 29 -5.92 9.40 17.26
C VAL A 29 -5.62 8.85 15.87
N PHE A 30 -5.81 9.64 14.80
CA PHE A 30 -5.45 9.26 13.44
C PHE A 30 -3.97 9.43 13.16
N ARG A 31 -3.36 10.50 13.68
CA ARG A 31 -1.92 10.77 13.51
C ARG A 31 -1.06 9.68 14.13
N ASP A 32 -1.44 9.25 15.32
CA ASP A 32 -0.70 8.30 16.14
C ASP A 32 -1.17 6.86 15.90
N TYR A 33 -2.16 6.66 15.01
CA TYR A 33 -2.72 5.37 14.61
C TYR A 33 -3.24 4.58 15.82
N GLN A 34 -3.92 5.28 16.72
CA GLN A 34 -4.53 4.69 17.89
C GLN A 34 -5.73 3.81 17.48
N PRO A 35 -6.06 2.77 18.26
CA PRO A 35 -7.21 1.92 18.02
C PRO A 35 -8.50 2.76 18.01
N LEU A 36 -9.17 2.86 16.86
CA LEU A 36 -10.31 3.77 16.72
C LEU A 36 -11.57 3.18 17.38
N ALA A 37 -12.40 4.06 17.96
CA ALA A 37 -13.71 3.74 18.49
C ALA A 37 -14.63 3.12 17.42
N ILE A 38 -15.54 2.25 17.84
CA ILE A 38 -16.56 1.71 16.93
C ILE A 38 -17.51 2.85 16.55
N GLY A 39 -17.75 3.03 15.24
CA GLY A 39 -18.61 4.12 14.75
C GLY A 39 -17.90 5.48 14.65
N ILE A 40 -16.57 5.52 14.61
CA ILE A 40 -15.79 6.76 14.39
C ILE A 40 -16.21 7.51 13.11
N ASP A 41 -16.72 6.80 12.10
CA ASP A 41 -17.26 7.37 10.89
C ASP A 41 -18.49 8.26 11.15
N LYS A 42 -19.36 7.85 12.07
CA LYS A 42 -20.53 8.64 12.48
C LYS A 42 -20.12 9.91 13.21
N GLN A 43 -19.11 9.82 14.09
CA GLN A 43 -18.57 11.00 14.78
C GLN A 43 -18.00 12.02 13.78
N LEU A 44 -17.23 11.54 12.79
CA LEU A 44 -16.68 12.40 11.74
C LEU A 44 -17.78 13.05 10.87
N ILE A 45 -18.83 12.31 10.52
CA ILE A 45 -19.97 12.85 9.77
C ILE A 45 -20.78 13.85 10.61
N ALA A 46 -20.89 13.63 11.92
CA ALA A 46 -21.58 14.56 12.81
C ALA A 46 -20.84 15.92 12.90
N LEU A 47 -19.50 15.89 12.96
CA LEU A 47 -18.67 17.10 12.95
C LEU A 47 -18.59 17.77 11.57
N SER A 48 -18.70 16.98 10.50
CA SER A 48 -18.59 17.48 9.12
C SER A 48 -19.63 16.80 8.23
N PRO A 49 -20.89 17.29 8.22
CA PRO A 49 -21.98 16.67 7.47
C PRO A 49 -21.78 16.68 5.95
N GLU A 50 -20.96 17.60 5.44
CA GLU A 50 -20.61 17.73 4.01
C GLU A 50 -19.68 16.60 3.51
N LEU A 51 -19.13 15.82 4.43
CA LEU A 51 -18.10 14.85 4.15
C LEU A 51 -18.66 13.63 3.41
N ASN A 52 -18.08 13.31 2.25
CA ASN A 52 -18.56 12.21 1.43
C ASN A 52 -18.31 10.85 2.11
N ARG A 53 -19.38 10.16 2.51
CA ARG A 53 -19.34 8.86 3.20
C ARG A 53 -18.56 7.78 2.45
N LYS A 54 -18.61 7.78 1.10
CA LYS A 54 -17.87 6.81 0.30
C LYS A 54 -16.37 7.05 0.41
N THR A 55 -15.95 8.30 0.24
CA THR A 55 -14.54 8.71 0.41
C THR A 55 -14.05 8.43 1.83
N LEU A 56 -14.86 8.74 2.84
CA LEU A 56 -14.54 8.44 4.24
C LEU A 56 -14.30 6.95 4.47
N ARG A 57 -15.19 6.09 3.95
CA ARG A 57 -15.05 4.64 4.11
C ARG A 57 -13.76 4.12 3.49
N ILE A 58 -13.37 4.63 2.32
CA ILE A 58 -12.09 4.30 1.69
C ILE A 58 -10.93 4.78 2.56
N ALA A 59 -10.97 6.02 3.03
CA ALA A 59 -9.92 6.61 3.88
C ALA A 59 -9.72 5.83 5.18
N LEU A 60 -10.83 5.51 5.88
CA LEU A 60 -10.82 4.67 7.08
C LEU A 60 -10.31 3.26 6.78
N GLY A 61 -10.75 2.66 5.67
CA GLY A 61 -10.25 1.37 5.23
C GLY A 61 -8.74 1.37 4.99
N MET A 62 -8.19 2.43 4.39
CA MET A 62 -6.75 2.59 4.21
C MET A 62 -6.01 2.73 5.55
N HIS A 63 -6.59 3.49 6.49
CA HIS A 63 -6.00 3.71 7.81
C HIS A 63 -5.95 2.42 8.64
N THR A 64 -7.09 1.74 8.79
CA THR A 64 -7.22 0.53 9.62
C THR A 64 -6.52 -0.68 9.02
N ASN A 65 -6.35 -0.72 7.69
CA ASN A 65 -5.52 -1.73 7.03
C ASN A 65 -4.04 -1.36 6.98
N SER A 66 -3.59 -0.24 7.55
CA SER A 66 -2.16 0.10 7.52
C SER A 66 -1.37 -0.79 8.48
N LEU A 67 -0.10 -1.08 8.14
CA LEU A 67 0.80 -1.85 9.02
C LEU A 67 0.96 -1.19 10.40
N ARG A 68 0.98 0.15 10.44
CA ARG A 68 1.12 0.92 11.67
C ARG A 68 -0.09 0.75 12.57
N TYR A 69 -1.30 0.83 12.00
CA TYR A 69 -2.54 0.60 12.74
C TYR A 69 -2.60 -0.83 13.29
N LEU A 70 -2.35 -1.84 12.46
CA LEU A 70 -2.40 -3.24 12.89
C LEU A 70 -1.42 -3.53 14.04
N LYS A 71 -0.22 -2.93 14.01
CA LYS A 71 0.76 -3.04 15.11
C LYS A 71 0.29 -2.36 16.39
N GLY A 72 -0.39 -1.21 16.29
CA GLY A 72 -1.01 -0.55 17.44
C GLY A 72 -2.15 -1.40 18.02
N MET A 73 -2.98 -1.96 17.15
CA MET A 73 -4.12 -2.81 17.50
C MET A 73 -3.71 -4.09 18.23
N GLU A 74 -2.59 -4.72 17.85
CA GLU A 74 -2.05 -5.93 18.50
C GLU A 74 -1.85 -5.77 20.01
N LYS A 75 -1.43 -4.58 20.46
CA LYS A 75 -1.10 -4.29 21.87
C LYS A 75 -2.16 -3.45 22.59
N ALA A 76 -3.24 -3.13 21.90
CA ALA A 76 -4.27 -2.24 22.39
C ALA A 76 -5.11 -2.87 23.49
N THR A 77 -5.42 -2.10 24.53
CA THR A 77 -6.41 -2.48 25.56
C THR A 77 -7.74 -1.79 25.35
N HIS A 78 -7.74 -0.54 24.88
CA HIS A 78 -8.93 0.28 24.67
C HIS A 78 -8.90 0.96 23.31
N ARG A 79 -10.08 1.37 22.86
CA ARG A 79 -10.29 2.21 21.69
C ARG A 79 -10.44 3.67 22.08
N PHE A 80 -10.15 4.57 21.15
CA PHE A 80 -10.18 6.00 21.37
C PHE A 80 -11.13 6.69 20.38
N ASP A 81 -11.91 7.64 20.89
CA ASP A 81 -12.75 8.52 20.08
C ASP A 81 -11.94 9.65 19.43
N LEU A 82 -12.59 10.60 18.75
CA LEU A 82 -11.90 11.72 18.09
C LEU A 82 -11.21 12.68 19.07
N GLU A 83 -11.68 12.74 20.32
CA GLU A 83 -11.16 13.61 21.37
C GLU A 83 -10.01 12.95 22.15
N GLY A 84 -9.80 11.64 21.94
CA GLY A 84 -8.76 10.86 22.61
C GLY A 84 -9.23 10.22 23.91
N ASN A 85 -10.53 10.18 24.19
CA ASN A 85 -11.07 9.49 25.36
C ASN A 85 -11.13 7.99 25.08
N SER A 86 -10.83 7.19 26.11
CA SER A 86 -11.01 5.74 26.05
C SER A 86 -12.49 5.39 26.00
N THR A 87 -12.84 4.52 25.07
CA THR A 87 -14.20 4.05 24.79
C THR A 87 -14.27 2.55 25.06
N ASP A 88 -14.54 1.74 24.03
CA ASP A 88 -14.68 0.30 24.17
C ASP A 88 -13.33 -0.40 24.39
N GLU A 89 -13.36 -1.49 25.15
CA GLU A 89 -12.21 -2.38 25.28
C GLU A 89 -11.93 -3.15 23.99
N VAL A 90 -10.65 -3.37 23.72
CA VAL A 90 -10.19 -4.21 22.62
C VAL A 90 -10.12 -5.66 23.08
N THR A 91 -11.10 -6.44 22.63
CA THR A 91 -11.14 -7.88 22.87
C THR A 91 -9.90 -8.58 22.30
N GLU A 92 -9.50 -9.68 22.94
CA GLU A 92 -8.38 -10.51 22.49
C GLU A 92 -8.55 -10.99 21.05
N VAL A 93 -9.78 -11.32 20.64
CA VAL A 93 -10.11 -11.73 19.26
C VAL A 93 -9.63 -10.68 18.24
N HIS A 94 -9.86 -9.39 18.51
CA HIS A 94 -9.43 -8.33 17.60
C HIS A 94 -7.89 -8.16 17.57
N ARG A 95 -7.21 -8.38 18.71
CA ARG A 95 -5.74 -8.35 18.78
C ARG A 95 -5.12 -9.52 18.03
N THR A 96 -5.66 -10.72 18.21
CA THR A 96 -5.22 -11.93 17.51
C THR A 96 -5.40 -11.78 16.00
N HIS A 97 -6.57 -11.31 15.57
CA HIS A 97 -6.82 -11.05 14.16
C HIS A 97 -5.83 -10.04 13.56
N ALA A 98 -5.49 -8.97 14.28
CA ALA A 98 -4.47 -8.00 13.83
C ALA A 98 -3.08 -8.65 13.69
N THR A 99 -2.71 -9.50 14.66
CA THR A 99 -1.44 -10.24 14.66
C THR A 99 -1.35 -11.22 13.49
N GLU A 100 -2.41 -11.99 13.23
CA GLU A 100 -2.49 -12.93 12.11
C GLU A 100 -2.42 -12.19 10.77
N THR A 101 -3.19 -11.11 10.62
CA THR A 101 -3.15 -10.27 9.41
C THR A 101 -1.74 -9.74 9.13
N LEU A 102 -1.01 -9.32 10.17
CA LEU A 102 0.38 -8.89 10.03
C LEU A 102 1.27 -10.03 9.54
N ARG A 103 1.18 -11.21 10.18
CA ARG A 103 1.99 -12.39 9.83
C ARG A 103 1.76 -12.80 8.37
N GLU A 104 0.51 -12.89 7.94
CA GLU A 104 0.16 -13.25 6.55
C GLU A 104 0.72 -12.25 5.54
N ARG A 105 0.62 -10.95 5.84
CA ARG A 105 1.16 -9.90 4.96
C ARG A 105 2.68 -9.96 4.86
N PHE A 106 3.39 -10.17 5.96
CA PHE A 106 4.84 -10.31 5.92
C PHE A 106 5.25 -11.53 5.12
N LYS A 107 4.55 -12.66 5.28
CA LYS A 107 4.80 -13.88 4.50
C LYS A 107 4.60 -13.63 3.00
N LYS A 108 3.44 -13.08 2.61
CA LYS A 108 3.11 -12.78 1.21
C LYS A 108 4.12 -11.82 0.57
N ASN A 109 4.51 -10.76 1.28
CA ASN A 109 5.48 -9.79 0.78
C ASN A 109 6.88 -10.41 0.61
N ALA A 110 7.30 -11.29 1.52
CA ALA A 110 8.56 -12.00 1.41
C ALA A 110 8.58 -12.95 0.20
N GLU A 111 7.49 -13.67 -0.03
CA GLU A 111 7.31 -14.55 -1.20
C GLU A 111 7.34 -13.76 -2.50
N GLN A 112 6.59 -12.66 -2.59
CA GLN A 112 6.60 -11.77 -3.77
C GLN A 112 7.99 -11.20 -4.06
N ARG A 113 8.71 -10.73 -3.03
CA ARG A 113 10.07 -10.20 -3.20
C ARG A 113 11.08 -11.29 -3.59
N LYS A 114 10.88 -12.53 -3.15
CA LYS A 114 11.70 -13.67 -3.60
C LYS A 114 11.41 -13.99 -5.08
N ALA A 115 10.14 -14.03 -5.47
CA ALA A 115 9.73 -14.27 -6.86
C ALA A 115 10.24 -13.17 -7.80
N GLN A 116 10.13 -11.91 -7.40
CA GLN A 116 10.64 -10.77 -8.19
C GLN A 116 12.15 -10.86 -8.40
N ARG A 117 12.93 -11.11 -7.34
CA ARG A 117 14.39 -11.28 -7.47
C ARG A 117 14.79 -12.47 -8.34
N ALA A 118 14.05 -13.57 -8.27
CA ALA A 118 14.29 -14.73 -9.12
C ALA A 118 13.98 -14.42 -10.60
N ALA A 119 12.90 -13.67 -10.87
CA ALA A 119 12.55 -13.23 -12.22
C ALA A 119 13.59 -12.27 -12.79
N GLU A 120 14.04 -11.28 -12.02
CA GLU A 120 15.09 -10.33 -12.41
C GLU A 120 16.41 -11.06 -12.71
N ALA A 121 16.82 -12.00 -11.84
CA ALA A 121 18.03 -12.80 -12.07
C ALA A 121 17.92 -13.70 -13.31
N ALA A 122 16.75 -14.28 -13.57
CA ALA A 122 16.52 -15.09 -14.76
C ALA A 122 16.55 -14.25 -16.04
N GLN A 123 16.00 -13.04 -16.01
CA GLN A 123 16.08 -12.09 -17.12
C GLN A 123 17.52 -11.69 -17.41
N GLU A 124 18.30 -11.33 -16.38
CA GLU A 124 19.71 -10.96 -16.55
C GLU A 124 20.55 -12.13 -17.10
N ALA A 125 20.29 -13.36 -16.63
CA ALA A 125 20.97 -14.55 -17.14
C ALA A 125 20.62 -14.82 -18.62
N ALA A 126 19.34 -14.66 -19.00
CA ALA A 126 18.89 -14.82 -20.38
C ALA A 126 19.52 -13.76 -21.31
N GLU A 127 19.60 -12.50 -20.87
CA GLU A 127 20.27 -11.44 -21.62
C GLU A 127 21.76 -11.71 -21.82
N LYS A 128 22.47 -12.16 -20.77
CA LYS A 128 23.88 -12.54 -20.87
C LYS A 128 24.09 -13.71 -21.83
N ALA A 129 23.24 -14.73 -21.76
CA ALA A 129 23.30 -15.87 -22.67
C ALA A 129 23.04 -15.45 -24.12
N ALA A 130 22.07 -14.57 -24.36
CA ALA A 130 21.78 -14.04 -25.69
C ALA A 130 22.96 -13.24 -26.27
N ARG A 131 23.60 -12.39 -25.46
CA ARG A 131 24.81 -11.63 -25.86
C ARG A 131 25.96 -12.57 -26.23
N GLN A 132 26.25 -13.55 -25.38
CA GLN A 132 27.30 -14.54 -25.65
C GLN A 132 27.00 -15.37 -26.91
N HIS A 133 25.74 -15.72 -27.16
CA HIS A 133 25.34 -16.43 -28.36
C HIS A 133 25.55 -15.58 -29.62
N ALA A 134 25.15 -14.30 -29.58
CA ALA A 134 25.35 -13.37 -30.69
C ALA A 134 26.84 -13.15 -30.98
N GLU A 135 27.68 -13.01 -29.95
CA GLU A 135 29.13 -12.88 -30.10
C GLU A 135 29.77 -14.11 -30.76
N LYS A 136 29.40 -15.32 -30.32
CA LYS A 136 29.89 -16.57 -30.91
C LYS A 136 29.48 -16.70 -32.38
N LEU A 137 28.24 -16.34 -32.71
CA LEU A 137 27.75 -16.38 -34.09
C LEU A 137 28.53 -15.40 -34.99
N ASN A 138 28.79 -14.18 -34.51
CA ASN A 138 29.61 -13.20 -35.22
C ASN A 138 31.05 -13.70 -35.45
N GLN A 139 31.66 -14.33 -34.44
CA GLN A 139 33.01 -14.91 -34.57
C GLN A 139 33.06 -16.02 -35.62
N LEU A 140 32.05 -16.90 -35.67
CA LEU A 140 31.97 -17.96 -36.68
C LEU A 140 31.85 -17.37 -38.08
N THR A 141 30.93 -16.42 -38.28
CA THR A 141 30.76 -15.73 -39.57
C THR A 141 32.05 -15.06 -40.04
N ALA A 142 32.78 -14.39 -39.15
CA ALA A 142 34.06 -13.75 -39.46
C ALA A 142 35.18 -14.75 -39.83
N LYS A 143 35.16 -15.96 -39.26
CA LYS A 143 36.13 -17.03 -39.62
C LYS A 143 35.84 -17.62 -41.00
N PHE A 144 34.57 -17.87 -41.31
CA PHE A 144 34.18 -18.46 -42.61
C PHE A 144 34.30 -17.49 -43.79
N SER A 145 34.22 -16.17 -43.56
CA SER A 145 34.44 -15.17 -44.62
C SER A 145 35.93 -14.98 -44.95
N ARG A 146 36.82 -15.18 -43.98
CA ARG A 146 38.28 -15.04 -44.15
C ARG A 146 38.93 -16.22 -44.89
N ASN A 147 38.29 -17.39 -44.89
CA ASN A 147 38.82 -18.61 -45.51
C ASN A 147 38.29 -18.85 -46.94
N ARG A 148 37.62 -17.85 -47.54
CA ARG A 148 36.95 -17.94 -48.84
C ARG A 148 37.46 -16.94 -49.89
N GLY A 149 38.60 -16.28 -49.62
CA GLY A 149 39.35 -15.44 -50.57
C GLY A 149 40.80 -15.89 -50.61
#